data_AF-A0A966WYH4-F1
#
_entry.id   AF-A0A966WYH4-F1
#
_cell.length_a   1.000
_cell.length_b   1.000
_cell.length_c   1.000
_cell.angle_alpha   90.00
_cell.angle_beta   90.00
_cell.angle_gamma   90.00
#
_symmetry.space_group_name_H-M   'P 1'
#
loop_
_entity.id
_entity.type
_entity.pdbx_description
1 polymer ?
#
loop_
_entity_poly.entity_id
_entity_poly.type
_entity_poly.pdbx_seq_one_letter_code
_entity_poly.pdbx_strand_id
1 'polypeptide(L)'
;MSRRNAAEKRPVLPDPQFNSRLATMIVARLMKHGKKSTAQRILSDAFTLINERTGSDPLEVFETAVKNATPLVEVRARRVGGATYQVPMEVRQERGTAMALRWLVNFSR
;
A
#
# COMPACT_ATOMS: atom_id res chain seq x y z
N MET A 1 -17.43 9.76 13.08
CA MET A 1 -17.85 9.03 11.87
C MET A 1 -19.36 9.01 11.82
N SER A 2 -19.97 9.46 10.72
CA SER A 2 -21.42 9.38 10.54
C SER A 2 -21.78 8.00 9.98
N ARG A 3 -22.83 7.37 10.50
CA ARG A 3 -23.41 6.16 9.90
C ARG A 3 -24.00 6.41 8.50
N ARG A 4 -24.33 7.67 8.20
CA ARG A 4 -25.08 8.07 7.01
C ARG A 4 -24.18 8.61 5.90
N ASN A 5 -23.11 9.33 6.26
CA ASN A 5 -22.23 9.99 5.30
C ASN A 5 -20.82 9.42 5.35
N ALA A 6 -20.29 9.06 4.18
CA ALA A 6 -18.88 8.72 4.02
C ALA A 6 -18.01 9.96 4.26
N ALA A 7 -16.85 9.78 4.89
CA ALA A 7 -15.87 10.85 5.04
C ALA A 7 -15.25 11.19 3.67
N GLU A 8 -15.00 12.47 3.44
CA GLU A 8 -14.30 12.93 2.25
C GLU A 8 -12.87 12.39 2.21
N LYS A 9 -12.44 11.91 1.05
CA LYS A 9 -11.09 11.38 0.85
C LYS A 9 -10.13 12.54 0.58
N ARG A 10 -9.05 12.61 1.36
CA ARG A 10 -7.99 13.59 1.14
C ARG A 10 -7.12 13.18 -0.05
N PRO A 11 -6.83 14.07 -1.00
CA PRO A 11 -5.95 13.75 -2.13
C PRO A 11 -4.51 13.55 -1.65
N VAL A 12 -3.80 12.62 -2.27
CA VAL A 12 -2.37 12.36 -2.02
C VAL A 12 -1.55 13.06 -3.08
N LEU A 13 -0.63 13.93 -2.65
CA LEU A 13 0.31 14.62 -3.53
C LEU A 13 1.43 13.65 -3.97
N PRO A 14 1.96 13.80 -5.21
CA PRO A 14 3.10 13.02 -5.66
C PRO A 14 4.35 13.34 -4.83
N ASP A 15 5.24 12.35 -4.72
CA ASP A 15 6.48 12.51 -3.98
C ASP A 15 7.42 13.49 -4.70
N PRO A 16 8.10 14.42 -4.00
CA PRO A 16 8.97 15.41 -4.65
C PRO A 16 10.22 14.82 -5.29
N GLN A 17 10.70 13.64 -4.85
CA GLN A 17 11.90 13.00 -5.40
C GLN A 17 11.57 12.11 -6.60
N PHE A 18 10.50 11.31 -6.50
CA PHE A 18 10.15 10.30 -7.51
C PHE A 18 8.94 10.67 -8.38
N ASN A 19 8.30 11.81 -8.11
CA ASN A 19 7.06 12.25 -8.77
C ASN A 19 5.93 11.19 -8.79
N SER A 20 5.94 10.25 -7.84
CA SER A 20 4.99 9.14 -7.77
C SER A 20 4.09 9.26 -6.54
N ARG A 21 2.78 9.02 -6.73
CA ARG A 21 1.82 8.96 -5.62
C ARG A 21 2.02 7.70 -4.77
N LEU A 22 2.46 6.60 -5.38
CA LEU A 22 2.71 5.34 -4.67
C LEU A 22 3.89 5.48 -3.70
N ALA A 23 4.93 6.22 -4.11
CA ALA A 23 6.05 6.58 -3.24
C ALA A 23 5.58 7.34 -1.99
N THR A 24 4.75 8.39 -2.15
CA THR A 24 4.17 9.10 -1.00
C THR A 24 3.37 8.17 -0.08
N MET A 25 2.57 7.26 -0.66
CA MET A 25 1.73 6.33 0.09
C MET A 25 2.55 5.31 0.90
N ILE A 26 3.68 4.83 0.37
CA ILE A 26 4.55 3.89 1.11
C ILE A 26 5.36 4.59 2.21
N VAL A 27 5.86 5.82 1.96
CA VAL A 27 6.51 6.63 3.00
C VAL A 27 5.58 6.84 4.18
N ALA A 28 4.30 7.16 3.93
CA ALA A 28 3.31 7.34 4.98
C ALA A 28 3.08 6.08 5.84
N ARG A 29 3.28 4.88 5.27
CA ARG A 29 3.14 3.60 5.98
C ARG A 29 4.40 3.15 6.69
N LEU A 30 5.57 3.45 6.13
CA LEU A 30 6.86 3.23 6.76
C LEU A 30 7.04 4.11 8.00
N MET A 31 6.51 5.33 7.94
CA MET A 31 6.62 6.32 9.00
C MET A 31 6.06 5.82 10.33
N LYS A 32 6.95 5.81 11.34
CA LYS A 32 6.59 5.59 12.75
C LYS A 32 6.84 6.87 13.54
N HIS A 33 6.03 7.13 14.56
CA HIS A 33 6.18 8.26 15.47
C HIS A 33 6.28 9.63 14.76
N GLY A 34 5.64 9.78 13.60
CA GLY A 34 5.69 11.03 12.81
C GLY A 34 7.02 11.34 12.13
N LYS A 35 7.99 10.42 12.13
CA LYS A 35 9.34 10.63 11.57
C LYS A 35 9.35 10.49 10.04
N LYS A 36 8.88 11.50 9.32
CA LYS A 36 8.79 11.48 7.84
C LYS A 36 10.17 11.44 7.17
N SER A 37 11.11 12.28 7.61
CA SER A 37 12.47 12.32 7.04
C SER A 37 13.18 10.96 7.13
N THR A 38 13.06 10.27 8.27
CA THR A 38 13.62 8.93 8.44
C THR A 38 12.96 7.91 7.52
N ALA A 39 11.64 7.97 7.35
CA ALA A 39 10.92 7.07 6.45
C ALA A 39 11.28 7.29 4.97
N GLN A 40 11.49 8.54 4.57
CA GLN A 40 11.96 8.86 3.21
C GLN A 40 13.36 8.32 2.98
N ARG A 41 14.29 8.53 3.92
CA ARG A 41 15.65 7.98 3.82
C ARG A 41 15.65 6.46 3.68
N ILE A 42 14.88 5.75 4.50
CA ILE A 42 14.76 4.28 4.39
C ILE A 42 14.26 3.86 2.99
N LEU A 43 13.29 4.58 2.42
CA LEU A 43 12.80 4.29 1.07
C LEU A 43 13.88 4.54 0.01
N SER A 44 14.58 5.67 0.09
CA SER A 44 15.67 5.99 -0.83
C SER A 44 16.79 4.95 -0.76
N ASP A 45 17.20 4.55 0.45
CA ASP A 45 18.22 3.52 0.66
C ASP A 45 17.78 2.16 0.06
N ALA A 46 16.50 1.80 0.23
CA ALA A 46 15.94 0.59 -0.35
C ALA A 46 15.92 0.63 -1.89
N PHE A 47 15.64 1.79 -2.50
CA PHE A 47 15.67 1.95 -3.95
C PHE A 47 17.09 1.87 -4.51
N THR A 48 18.08 2.42 -3.81
CA THR A 48 19.49 2.23 -4.16
C THR A 48 19.86 0.75 -4.17
N LEU A 49 19.47 0.00 -3.13
CA LEU A 49 19.72 -1.44 -3.05
C LEU A 49 19.01 -2.23 -4.16
N ILE A 50 17.80 -1.84 -4.54
CA ILE A 50 17.09 -2.45 -5.68
C ILE A 50 17.88 -2.22 -6.96
N ASN A 51 18.30 -0.97 -7.22
CA ASN A 51 19.07 -0.63 -8.41
C ASN A 51 20.37 -1.43 -8.50
N GLU A 52 21.10 -1.56 -7.39
CA GLU A 52 22.34 -2.35 -7.33
C GLU A 52 22.13 -3.83 -7.66
N ARG A 53 20.97 -4.40 -7.29
CA ARG A 53 20.68 -5.83 -7.47
C ARG A 53 20.05 -6.16 -8.83
N THR A 54 19.17 -5.31 -9.33
CA THR A 54 18.41 -5.56 -10.57
C THR A 54 18.95 -4.81 -11.78
N GLY A 55 19.75 -3.76 -11.58
CA GLY A 55 20.21 -2.86 -12.64
C GLY A 55 19.07 -2.17 -13.40
N SER A 56 17.85 -2.21 -12.87
CA SER A 56 16.63 -1.68 -13.48
C SER A 56 16.11 -0.50 -12.66
N ASP A 57 15.25 0.33 -13.26
CA ASP A 57 14.65 1.47 -12.55
C ASP A 57 13.90 0.99 -11.28
N PRO A 58 14.32 1.40 -10.07
CA PRO A 58 13.67 0.99 -8.82
C PRO A 58 12.19 1.33 -8.77
N LEU A 59 11.76 2.40 -9.44
CA LEU A 59 10.37 2.82 -9.44
C LEU A 59 9.49 1.81 -10.21
N GLU A 60 9.95 1.36 -11.38
CA GLU A 60 9.24 0.36 -12.19
C GLU A 60 9.18 -1.00 -11.49
N VAL A 61 10.29 -1.41 -10.86
CA VAL A 61 10.33 -2.64 -10.05
C VAL A 61 9.34 -2.54 -8.89
N PHE A 62 9.28 -1.38 -8.23
CA PHE A 62 8.35 -1.15 -7.13
C PHE A 62 6.89 -1.19 -7.59
N GLU A 63 6.54 -0.55 -8.70
CA GLU A 63 5.18 -0.59 -9.25
C GLU A 63 4.75 -2.00 -9.62
N THR A 64 5.66 -2.77 -10.23
CA THR A 64 5.46 -4.18 -10.54
C THR A 64 5.24 -5.02 -9.28
N ALA A 65 6.04 -4.79 -8.24
CA ALA A 65 5.89 -5.47 -6.95
C ALA A 65 4.54 -5.15 -6.29
N VAL A 66 4.09 -3.90 -6.32
CA VAL A 66 2.78 -3.50 -5.81
C VAL A 66 1.65 -4.15 -6.60
N LYS A 67 1.76 -4.21 -7.93
CA LYS A 67 0.78 -4.90 -8.79
C LYS A 67 0.67 -6.38 -8.44
N ASN A 68 1.80 -7.06 -8.28
CA ASN A 68 1.86 -8.48 -7.92
C ASN A 68 1.30 -8.76 -6.51
N ALA A 69 1.51 -7.84 -5.56
CA ALA A 69 0.99 -7.95 -4.20
C ALA A 69 -0.49 -7.51 -4.07
N THR A 70 -1.11 -6.98 -5.12
CA THR A 70 -2.50 -6.49 -5.07
C THR A 70 -3.48 -7.65 -5.23
N PRO A 71 -4.31 -7.95 -4.21
CA PRO A 71 -5.30 -9.01 -4.32
C PRO A 71 -6.49 -8.56 -5.18
N LEU A 72 -6.99 -9.46 -6.01
CA LEU A 72 -8.22 -9.25 -6.79
C LEU A 72 -9.49 -9.56 -5.98
N VAL A 73 -9.41 -10.56 -5.10
CA VAL A 73 -10.53 -11.03 -4.29
C VAL A 73 -10.10 -11.09 -2.83
N GLU A 74 -10.96 -10.62 -1.92
CA GLU A 74 -10.81 -10.81 -0.49
C GLU A 74 -11.99 -11.63 0.05
N VAL A 75 -11.74 -12.34 1.13
CA VAL A 75 -12.78 -13.10 1.82
C VAL A 75 -13.34 -12.25 2.95
N ARG A 76 -14.67 -12.15 3.05
CA ARG A 76 -15.35 -11.51 4.18
C ARG A 76 -16.28 -12.47 4.90
N ALA A 77 -16.26 -12.41 6.22
CA ALA A 77 -17.18 -13.13 7.07
C ALA A 77 -18.61 -12.57 6.91
N ARG A 78 -19.56 -13.40 6.51
CA ARG A 78 -20.99 -13.09 6.41
C ARG A 78 -21.78 -14.10 7.22
N ARG A 79 -22.67 -13.64 8.08
CA ARG A 79 -23.54 -14.51 8.88
C ARG A 79 -24.81 -14.84 8.12
N VAL A 80 -25.10 -16.13 7.95
CA VAL A 80 -26.30 -16.64 7.27
C VAL A 80 -26.83 -17.83 8.05
N GLY A 81 -28.11 -17.80 8.43
CA GLY A 81 -28.78 -18.95 9.06
C GLY A 81 -28.14 -19.47 10.36
N GLY A 82 -27.46 -18.60 11.13
CA GLY A 82 -26.82 -18.97 12.39
C GLY A 82 -25.33 -19.28 12.31
N ALA A 83 -24.78 -19.58 11.13
CA ALA A 83 -23.36 -19.82 10.90
C ALA A 83 -22.65 -18.64 10.18
N THR A 84 -21.33 -18.56 10.31
CA THR A 84 -20.50 -17.54 9.66
C THR A 84 -19.79 -18.15 8.45
N TYR A 85 -20.10 -17.66 7.26
CA TYR A 85 -19.50 -18.09 6.01
C TYR A 85 -18.46 -17.10 5.52
N GLN A 86 -17.43 -17.62 4.86
CA GLN A 86 -16.39 -16.86 4.20
C GLN A 86 -16.81 -16.60 2.76
N VAL A 87 -17.24 -15.37 2.46
CA VAL A 87 -17.76 -14.99 1.14
C VAL A 87 -16.67 -14.26 0.36
N PRO A 88 -16.31 -14.73 -0.85
CA PRO A 88 -15.39 -14.02 -1.72
C PRO A 88 -16.05 -12.75 -2.25
N MET A 89 -15.33 -11.64 -2.20
CA MET A 89 -15.76 -10.35 -2.76
C MET A 89 -14.61 -9.69 -3.49
N GLU A 90 -14.93 -9.01 -4.59
CA GLU A 90 -13.95 -8.26 -5.36
C GLU A 90 -13.37 -7.09 -4.55
N VAL A 91 -12.06 -6.91 -4.67
CA VAL A 91 -11.34 -5.83 -3.99
C VAL A 91 -11.33 -4.59 -4.89
N ARG A 92 -11.90 -3.49 -4.37
CA ARG A 92 -11.80 -2.18 -5.04
C ARG A 92 -10.33 -1.77 -5.19
N GLN A 93 -9.95 -1.20 -6.34
CA GLN A 93 -8.55 -0.88 -6.67
C GLN A 93 -7.81 -0.09 -5.58
N GLU A 94 -8.39 1.00 -5.06
CA GLU A 94 -7.76 1.79 -4.00
C GLU A 94 -7.48 0.97 -2.72
N ARG A 95 -8.41 0.08 -2.37
CA ARG A 95 -8.25 -0.83 -1.23
C ARG A 95 -7.19 -1.87 -1.53
N GLY A 96 -7.14 -2.39 -2.75
CA GLY A 96 -6.12 -3.33 -3.22
C GLY A 96 -4.71 -2.76 -3.09
N THR A 97 -4.46 -1.57 -3.63
CA THR A 97 -3.19 -0.85 -3.48
C THR A 97 -2.86 -0.62 -2.00
N ALA A 98 -3.88 -0.27 -1.20
CA ALA A 98 -3.71 -0.09 0.23
C ALA A 98 -3.46 -1.42 0.98
N MET A 99 -3.85 -2.58 0.47
CA MET A 99 -3.52 -3.87 1.07
C MET A 99 -2.11 -4.31 0.67
N ALA A 100 -1.77 -4.20 -0.61
CA ALA A 100 -0.44 -4.49 -1.15
C ALA A 100 0.66 -3.75 -0.38
N LEU A 101 0.55 -2.41 -0.28
CA LEU A 101 1.51 -1.60 0.47
C LEU A 101 1.55 -1.94 1.96
N ARG A 102 0.48 -2.53 2.53
CA ARG A 102 0.45 -2.91 3.95
C ARG A 102 1.26 -4.18 4.14
N TRP A 103 1.02 -5.17 3.29
CA TRP A 103 1.69 -6.45 3.35
C TRP A 103 3.18 -6.29 3.10
N LEU A 104 3.57 -5.52 2.07
CA LEU A 104 4.98 -5.23 1.79
C LEU A 104 5.69 -4.65 3.02
N VAL A 105 5.12 -3.62 3.65
CA VAL A 105 5.74 -2.98 4.83
C VAL A 105 5.72 -3.86 6.08
N ASN A 106 4.67 -4.67 6.26
CA ASN A 106 4.53 -5.51 7.44
C ASN A 106 5.45 -6.74 7.39
N PHE A 107 5.59 -7.36 6.22
CA PHE A 107 6.43 -8.55 6.04
C PHE A 107 7.89 -8.23 5.73
N SER A 108 8.22 -6.97 5.48
CA SER A 108 9.62 -6.51 5.37
C SER A 108 10.28 -6.20 6.72
N ARG A 109 9.56 -6.35 7.85
CA ARG A 109 10.03 -6.05 9.20
C ARG A 109 10.29 -7.33 9.97
#